data_AF-A0A6L8GBV1-F1
#
_entry.id   AF-A0A6L8GBV1-F1
#
_cell.length_a   1.000
_cell.length_b   1.000
_cell.length_c   1.000
_cell.angle_alpha   90.00
_cell.angle_beta   90.00
_cell.angle_gamma   90.00
#
_symmetry.space_group_name_H-M   'P 1'
#
loop_
_entity.id
_entity.type
_entity.pdbx_description
1 polymer ?
#
loop_
_entity_poly.entity_id
_entity_poly.type
_entity_poly.pdbx_seq_one_letter_code
_entity_poly.pdbx_strand_id
1 'polypeptide(L)'
;MKAMVTLGHGGMDQMVLHVDWPRPDPAPGEVLIKVGACGLNNTDVNTRSGWYSKAVTERTTGDGFDVEGQDDPSWGGAPITFPRIQGADICGEIVAVGDGVEPARI
;
A
#
# COMPACT_ATOMS: atom_id res chain seq x y z
N MET A 1 -2.23 -13.60 7.67
CA MET A 1 -2.11 -12.37 8.49
C MET A 1 -3.28 -11.44 8.22
N LYS A 2 -3.60 -10.50 9.12
CA LYS A 2 -4.65 -9.50 8.84
C LYS A 2 -4.08 -8.38 7.97
N ALA A 3 -4.82 -7.92 6.96
CA ALA A 3 -4.39 -6.83 6.08
C ALA A 3 -5.58 -5.99 5.62
N MET A 4 -5.40 -4.67 5.56
CA MET A 4 -6.31 -3.80 4.82
C MET A 4 -5.81 -3.71 3.38
N VAL A 5 -6.59 -4.23 2.43
CA VAL A 5 -6.19 -4.38 1.03
C VAL A 5 -7.04 -3.46 0.16
N THR A 6 -6.37 -2.65 -0.66
CA THR A 6 -7.00 -1.83 -1.70
C THR A 6 -7.14 -2.67 -2.97
N LEU A 7 -8.36 -2.83 -3.47
CA LEU A 7 -8.66 -3.70 -4.62
C LEU A 7 -8.75 -2.96 -5.96
N GLY A 8 -8.85 -1.64 -5.93
CA GLY A 8 -9.01 -0.80 -7.11
C GLY A 8 -9.04 0.68 -6.75
N HIS A 9 -9.18 1.51 -7.79
CA HIS A 9 -9.51 2.91 -7.59
C HIS A 9 -10.97 3.06 -7.18
N GLY A 10 -11.27 4.03 -6.32
CA GLY A 10 -12.64 4.30 -5.91
C GLY A 10 -12.80 4.84 -4.49
N GLY A 11 -14.01 4.64 -3.97
CA GLY A 11 -14.40 5.00 -2.62
C GLY A 11 -13.87 4.03 -1.56
N MET A 12 -14.41 4.13 -0.35
CA MET A 12 -14.00 3.30 0.80
C MET A 12 -14.32 1.81 0.62
N ASP A 13 -15.25 1.47 -0.28
CA ASP A 13 -15.58 0.09 -0.66
C ASP A 13 -14.40 -0.67 -1.29
N GLN A 14 -13.41 0.05 -1.82
CA GLN A 14 -12.18 -0.54 -2.35
C GLN A 14 -11.21 -0.99 -1.26
N MET A 15 -11.41 -0.59 0.00
CA MET A 15 -10.58 -0.99 1.14
C MET A 15 -11.24 -2.15 1.89
N VAL A 16 -10.70 -3.35 1.70
CA VAL A 16 -11.25 -4.59 2.26
C VAL A 16 -10.31 -5.14 3.34
N LEU A 17 -10.84 -5.35 4.54
CA LEU A 17 -10.13 -6.03 5.61
C LEU A 17 -10.14 -7.54 5.35
N HIS A 18 -8.98 -8.11 5.07
CA HIS A 18 -8.76 -9.55 5.04
C HIS A 18 -8.23 -10.02 6.39
N VAL A 19 -8.81 -11.08 6.95
CA VAL A 19 -8.33 -11.68 8.20
C VAL A 19 -7.25 -12.75 8.00
N ASP A 20 -7.15 -13.28 6.78
CA ASP A 20 -6.20 -14.33 6.40
C ASP A 20 -5.54 -14.06 5.04
N TRP A 21 -4.75 -12.99 4.97
CA TRP A 21 -3.93 -12.62 3.83
C TRP A 21 -2.55 -13.31 3.87
N PRO A 22 -1.94 -13.69 2.74
CA PRO A 22 -0.59 -14.26 2.73
C PRO A 22 0.43 -13.36 3.45
N ARG A 23 1.24 -13.98 4.31
CA ARG A 23 2.40 -13.31 4.92
C ARG A 23 3.56 -13.36 3.92
N PRO A 24 4.24 -12.24 3.62
CA PRO A 24 5.43 -12.30 2.79
C PRO A 24 6.58 -12.96 3.54
N ASP A 25 7.47 -13.61 2.79
CA ASP A 25 8.78 -14.02 3.27
C ASP A 25 9.84 -13.05 2.72
N PRO A 26 10.81 -12.63 3.55
CA PRO A 26 11.80 -11.64 3.12
C PRO A 26 12.73 -12.22 2.05
N ALA A 27 12.92 -11.48 0.95
CA ALA A 27 13.91 -11.82 -0.08
C ALA A 27 15.34 -11.54 0.41
N PRO A 28 16.38 -11.97 -0.32
CA PRO A 28 17.76 -11.61 0.02
C PRO A 28 17.95 -10.10 0.18
N GLY A 29 18.59 -9.67 1.26
CA GLY A 29 18.76 -8.26 1.62
C GLY A 29 17.56 -7.59 2.29
N GLU A 30 16.42 -8.27 2.45
CA GLU A 30 15.22 -7.73 3.08
C GLU A 30 15.04 -8.21 4.53
N VAL A 31 14.21 -7.50 5.28
CA VAL A 31 13.73 -7.90 6.60
C VAL A 31 12.21 -7.99 6.60
N LEU A 32 11.66 -8.92 7.39
CA LEU A 32 10.24 -8.98 7.67
C LEU A 32 9.96 -8.28 9.00
N ILE A 33 9.10 -7.27 8.96
CA ILE A 33 8.68 -6.51 10.15
C ILE A 33 7.28 -6.96 10.57
N LYS A 34 7.13 -7.27 11.86
CA LYS A 34 5.81 -7.33 12.51
C LYS A 34 5.40 -5.90 12.86
N VAL A 35 4.52 -5.33 12.03
CA VAL A 35 4.03 -3.95 12.16
C VAL A 35 3.32 -3.76 13.51
N GLY A 36 3.76 -2.78 14.29
CA GLY A 36 3.15 -2.35 15.54
C GLY A 36 2.26 -1.11 15.37
N ALA A 37 2.66 -0.18 14.50
CA ALA A 37 1.84 0.95 14.08
C ALA A 37 2.14 1.37 12.64
N CYS A 38 1.20 2.07 12.01
CA CYS A 38 1.35 2.66 10.69
C CYS A 38 0.65 4.03 10.66
N GLY A 39 1.34 5.07 10.20
CA GLY A 39 0.81 6.41 10.04
C GLY A 39 -0.09 6.53 8.80
N LEU A 40 -1.16 7.31 8.92
CA LEU A 40 -2.06 7.64 7.81
C LEU A 40 -1.60 8.91 7.10
N ASN A 41 -1.58 8.87 5.78
CA ASN A 41 -1.13 9.95 4.93
C ASN A 41 -2.13 10.26 3.81
N ASN A 42 -2.08 11.49 3.28
CA ASN A 42 -2.88 11.87 2.11
C ASN A 42 -2.62 10.97 0.89
N THR A 43 -1.40 10.44 0.77
CA THR A 43 -1.05 9.46 -0.26
C THR A 43 -1.99 8.25 -0.24
N ASP A 44 -2.42 7.78 0.94
CA ASP A 44 -3.30 6.61 1.04
C ASP A 44 -4.67 6.89 0.39
N VAL A 45 -5.17 8.11 0.59
CA VAL A 45 -6.42 8.58 -0.01
C VAL A 45 -6.23 8.84 -1.50
N ASN A 46 -5.19 9.58 -1.89
CA ASN A 46 -4.94 9.97 -3.28
C ASN A 46 -4.70 8.76 -4.19
N THR A 47 -3.95 7.77 -3.70
CA THR A 47 -3.72 6.51 -4.42
C THR A 47 -5.02 5.74 -4.60
N ARG A 48 -5.82 5.59 -3.53
CA ARG A 48 -7.12 4.90 -3.63
C ARG A 48 -8.09 5.64 -4.54
N SER A 49 -8.22 6.95 -4.41
CA SER A 49 -9.18 7.71 -5.21
C SER A 49 -8.75 7.87 -6.67
N GLY A 50 -7.49 7.58 -7.01
CA GLY A 50 -6.95 7.79 -8.35
C GLY A 50 -6.56 9.26 -8.63
N TRP A 51 -6.34 10.05 -7.58
CA TRP A 51 -6.10 11.50 -7.68
C TRP A 51 -4.85 11.88 -8.50
N TYR A 52 -3.88 10.98 -8.62
CA TYR A 52 -2.67 11.22 -9.43
C TYR A 52 -2.89 11.05 -10.95
N SER A 53 -4.09 10.63 -11.37
CA SER A 53 -4.46 10.60 -12.77
C SER A 53 -4.39 11.99 -13.40
N LYS A 54 -3.91 12.05 -14.64
CA LYS A 54 -3.83 13.29 -15.42
C LYS A 54 -5.22 13.86 -15.76
N ALA A 55 -6.27 13.06 -15.68
CA ALA A 55 -7.64 13.48 -15.94
C ALA A 55 -8.27 14.24 -14.75
N VAL A 56 -7.69 14.13 -13.56
CA VAL A 56 -8.23 14.77 -12.34
C VAL A 56 -7.79 16.22 -12.27
N THR A 57 -8.77 17.12 -12.14
CA THR A 57 -8.54 18.58 -12.02
C THR A 57 -9.06 19.17 -10.70
N GLU A 58 -9.64 18.34 -9.84
CA GLU A 58 -10.29 18.73 -8.60
C GLU A 58 -9.47 18.35 -7.34
N ARG A 59 -9.90 18.87 -6.17
CA ARG A 59 -9.26 18.56 -4.89
C ARG A 59 -9.65 17.16 -4.42
N THR A 60 -8.80 16.53 -3.61
CA THR A 60 -9.12 15.27 -2.94
C THR A 60 -10.32 15.46 -1.99
N THR A 61 -11.49 14.97 -2.38
CA THR A 61 -12.70 14.95 -1.53
C THR A 61 -12.88 13.61 -0.81
N GLY A 62 -12.08 12.60 -1.15
CA GLY A 62 -12.19 11.24 -0.61
C GLY A 62 -13.14 10.33 -1.40
N ASP A 63 -13.97 10.92 -2.26
CA ASP A 63 -14.75 10.20 -3.26
C ASP A 63 -13.81 9.68 -4.36
N GLY A 64 -14.09 8.46 -4.83
CA GLY A 64 -13.33 7.88 -5.94
C GLY A 64 -13.56 8.67 -7.22
N PHE A 65 -12.50 9.00 -7.95
CA PHE A 65 -12.64 9.51 -9.31
C PHE A 65 -12.93 8.32 -10.24
N ASP A 66 -13.80 8.52 -11.23
CA ASP A 66 -13.95 7.58 -12.36
C ASP A 66 -12.70 7.66 -13.24
N VAL A 67 -11.63 7.01 -12.77
CA VAL A 67 -10.36 6.92 -13.48
C VAL A 67 -10.39 5.64 -14.32
N GLU A 68 -10.62 5.79 -15.62
CA GLU A 68 -10.71 4.66 -16.56
C GLU A 68 -9.33 4.09 -16.96
N GLY A 69 -8.24 4.82 -16.70
CA GLY A 69 -6.89 4.45 -17.13
C GLY A 69 -6.07 3.69 -16.08
N GLN A 70 -5.89 2.38 -16.27
CA GLN A 70 -4.96 1.58 -15.45
C GLN A 70 -3.48 1.95 -15.67
N ASP A 71 -3.18 2.69 -16.74
CA ASP A 71 -1.83 3.11 -17.12
C ASP A 71 -1.44 4.49 -16.56
N ASP A 72 -2.35 5.14 -15.83
CA ASP A 72 -2.06 6.45 -15.27
C ASP A 72 -1.01 6.35 -14.15
N PRO A 73 -0.06 7.31 -14.12
CA PRO A 73 1.03 7.27 -13.17
C PRO A 73 0.52 7.49 -11.74
N SER A 74 1.04 6.70 -10.79
CA SER A 74 0.95 7.01 -9.37
C SER A 74 1.91 8.16 -9.02
N TRP A 75 1.93 8.58 -7.75
CA TRP A 75 2.93 9.51 -7.22
C TRP A 75 4.37 9.15 -7.61
N GLY A 76 4.69 7.85 -7.69
CA GLY A 76 6.02 7.35 -8.07
C GLY A 76 6.29 7.29 -9.57
N GLY A 77 5.38 7.80 -10.43
CA GLY A 77 5.53 7.82 -11.88
C GLY A 77 5.19 6.50 -12.60
N ALA A 78 5.21 5.37 -11.90
CA ALA A 78 4.73 4.09 -12.42
C ALA A 78 3.23 3.90 -12.12
N PRO A 79 2.48 3.17 -12.96
CA PRO A 79 1.10 2.81 -12.68
C PRO A 79 0.96 2.01 -11.39
N ILE A 80 -0.17 2.19 -10.71
CA ILE A 80 -0.48 1.42 -9.49
C ILE A 80 -1.00 0.04 -9.88
N THR A 81 -0.54 -0.99 -9.17
CA THR A 81 -1.06 -2.36 -9.30
C THR A 81 -1.92 -2.71 -8.10
N PHE A 82 -3.03 -3.40 -8.36
CA PHE A 82 -3.94 -3.96 -7.35
C PHE A 82 -3.99 -5.49 -7.46
N PRO A 83 -4.27 -6.23 -6.38
CA PRO A 83 -4.52 -5.76 -5.01
C PRO A 83 -3.26 -5.21 -4.33
N ARG A 84 -3.42 -4.23 -3.43
CA ARG A 84 -2.31 -3.53 -2.76
C ARG A 84 -2.57 -3.25 -1.29
N ILE A 85 -1.59 -3.52 -0.43
CA ILE A 85 -1.55 -3.01 0.94
C ILE A 85 -0.89 -1.62 0.91
N GLN A 86 -1.56 -0.60 1.44
CA GLN A 86 -1.06 0.77 1.58
C GLN A 86 -0.42 1.01 2.96
N GLY A 87 0.07 2.22 3.22
CA GLY A 87 0.76 2.60 4.46
C GLY A 87 2.27 2.64 4.32
N ALA A 88 2.83 3.85 4.21
CA ALA A 88 4.27 4.07 4.02
C ALA A 88 5.03 4.25 5.35
N ASP A 89 4.37 4.80 6.37
CA ASP A 89 5.01 5.22 7.61
C ASP A 89 4.81 4.17 8.70
N ILE A 90 5.54 3.06 8.61
CA ILE A 90 5.43 1.94 9.55
C ILE A 90 6.49 1.97 10.65
N CYS A 91 6.14 1.45 11.82
CA CYS A 91 7.10 1.01 12.82
C CYS A 91 6.72 -0.37 13.37
N GLY A 92 7.72 -1.12 13.81
CA GLY A 92 7.52 -2.47 14.30
C GLY A 92 8.84 -3.16 14.63
N GLU A 93 8.74 -4.47 14.86
CA GLU A 93 9.87 -5.32 15.23
C GLU A 93 10.29 -6.19 14.04
N ILE A 94 11.59 -6.36 13.83
CA ILE A 94 12.09 -7.32 12.85
C ILE A 94 11.84 -8.72 13.42
N VAL A 95 11.20 -9.60 12.63
CA VAL A 95 10.84 -10.97 13.05
C VAL A 95 11.41 -12.07 12.16
N ALA A 96 11.92 -11.70 10.98
CA ALA A 96 12.71 -12.58 10.13
C ALA A 96 13.61 -11.73 9.23
N VAL A 97 14.68 -12.35 8.73
CA VAL A 97 15.63 -11.72 7.81
C VAL A 97 15.87 -12.64 6.62
N GLY A 98 16.05 -12.06 5.44
CA GLY A 98 16.44 -12.80 4.23
C GLY A 98 17.96 -13.02 4.14
N ASP A 99 18.39 -13.77 3.13
CA ASP A 99 19.80 -14.07 2.91
C ASP A 99 20.66 -12.79 2.83
N GLY A 100 21.84 -12.82 3.44
CA GLY A 100 22.78 -11.70 3.46
C GLY A 100 22.47 -10.60 4.47
N VAL A 101 21.38 -10.72 5.24
CA VAL A 101 21.09 -9.83 6.38
C VAL A 101 21.53 -10.51 7.68
N GLU A 102 22.18 -9.74 8.56
CA GLU A 102 22.68 -10.25 9.84
C GLU A 102 21.56 -10.76 10.75
N PRO A 103 21.57 -12.05 11.17
CA PRO A 103 20.52 -12.62 12.01
C PRO A 103 20.35 -11.94 13.38
N ALA A 104 21.37 -11.24 13.87
CA ALA A 104 21.33 -10.49 15.12
C ALA A 104 20.43 -9.24 15.08
N ARG A 105 19.81 -8.92 13.93
CA ARG A 105 18.84 -7.82 13.78
C ARG A 105 17.42 -8.17 14.25
N ILE A 106 17.14 -9.44 14.53
CA ILE A 106 15.87 -9.92 15.10
C ILE A 106 15.85 -9.66 16.61
#